data_AF-A0A2Z4LU28-F1
#
_entry.id   AF-A0A2Z4LU28-F1
#
_cell.length_a   1.000
_cell.length_b   1.000
_cell.length_c   1.000
_cell.angle_alpha   90.00
_cell.angle_beta   90.00
_cell.angle_gamma   90.00
#
_symmetry.space_group_name_H-M   'P 1'
#
loop_
_entity.id
_entity.type
_entity.pdbx_description
1 polymer ?
#
loop_
_entity_poly.entity_id
_entity_poly.type
_entity_poly.pdbx_seq_one_letter_code
_entity_poly.pdbx_strand_id
1 'polypeptide(L)' 'MDTAKESGALGSKIIGSCGGGFMVTMVDDENKYKVKQAFMEAGAIAVYEIEPIN' A
#
# COMPACT_ATOMS: atom_id res chain seq x y z
N MET A 1 3.04 -7.77 0.17
CA MET A 1 1.69 -7.82 0.75
C MET A 1 1.75 -8.05 2.24
N ASP A 2 2.52 -9.04 2.69
CA ASP A 2 2.72 -9.31 4.13
C ASP A 2 3.25 -8.08 4.88
N THR A 3 4.24 -7.40 4.30
CA THR A 3 4.76 -6.12 4.80
C THR A 3 3.68 -5.05 5.01
N ALA A 4 2.67 -4.98 4.15
CA ALA A 4 1.55 -4.03 4.32
C ALA A 4 0.73 -4.39 5.56
N LYS A 5 0.37 -5.67 5.68
CA LYS A 5 -0.46 -6.17 6.78
C LYS A 5 0.25 -6.03 8.13
N GLU A 6 1.54 -6.37 8.18
CA GLU A 6 2.39 -6.21 9.37
C GLU A 6 2.58 -4.74 9.78
N SER A 7 2.52 -3.82 8.82
CA SER A 7 2.60 -2.38 9.06
C SER A 7 1.25 -1.73 9.42
N GLY A 8 0.15 -2.48 9.46
CA GLY A 8 -1.16 -1.99 9.89
C GLY A 8 -2.16 -1.74 8.75
N ALA A 9 -1.90 -2.23 7.55
CA ALA A 9 -2.90 -2.19 6.48
C ALA A 9 -4.11 -3.08 6.78
N LEU A 10 -5.30 -2.60 6.43
CA LEU A 10 -6.57 -3.33 6.52
C LEU A 10 -6.65 -4.45 5.47
N GLY A 11 -6.08 -4.20 4.28
CA GLY A 11 -6.07 -5.14 3.18
C GLY A 11 -5.25 -4.61 2.02
N SER A 12 -4.80 -5.49 1.13
CA SER A 12 -4.01 -5.11 -0.03
C SER A 12 -4.28 -6.03 -1.21
N LYS A 13 -4.22 -5.48 -2.43
CA LYS A 13 -4.36 -6.23 -3.68
C LYS A 13 -3.44 -5.67 -4.76
N ILE A 14 -2.76 -6.56 -5.49
CA ILE A 14 -2.13 -6.22 -6.78
C ILE A 14 -3.24 -5.83 -7.74
N ILE A 15 -3.07 -4.71 -8.43
CA ILE A 15 -3.99 -4.21 -9.45
C ILE A 15 -3.33 -4.24 -10.83
N GLY A 16 -4.13 -4.46 -11.88
CA GLY A 16 -3.63 -4.64 -13.25
C GLY A 16 -3.59 -6.11 -13.69
N SER A 17 -2.77 -6.42 -14.71
CA SER A 17 -2.69 -7.74 -15.37
C SER A 17 -1.77 -8.75 -14.67
N CYS A 18 -1.40 -8.50 -13.40
CA CYS A 18 -0.62 -9.41 -12.55
C CYS A 18 0.82 -9.74 -13.03
N GLY A 19 1.39 -8.99 -13.96
CA GLY A 19 2.80 -9.11 -14.38
C GLY A 19 3.80 -8.29 -13.54
N GLY A 20 3.35 -7.70 -12.43
CA GLY A 20 4.07 -6.68 -11.66
C GLY A 20 3.38 -5.31 -11.72
N GLY A 21 4.04 -4.28 -11.21
CA GLY A 21 3.57 -2.89 -11.25
C GLY A 21 2.96 -2.41 -9.93
N PHE A 22 1.66 -2.11 -9.94
CA PHE A 22 1.01 -1.39 -8.85
C PHE A 22 0.27 -2.31 -7.86
N MET A 23 0.20 -1.85 -6.62
CA MET A 23 -0.60 -2.45 -5.57
C MET A 23 -1.42 -1.34 -4.91
N VAL A 24 -2.65 -1.67 -4.54
CA VAL A 24 -3.51 -0.81 -3.72
C VAL A 24 -3.63 -1.44 -2.34
N THR A 25 -3.57 -0.57 -1.33
CA THR A 25 -3.66 -0.91 0.08
C THR A 25 -4.64 0.02 0.75
N MET A 26 -5.59 -0.56 1.49
CA MET A 26 -6.47 0.19 2.38
C MET A 26 -5.79 0.28 3.75
N VAL A 27 -5.77 1.48 4.31
CA VAL A 27 -5.13 1.79 5.59
C VAL A 27 -5.97 2.85 6.30
N ASP A 28 -5.97 2.83 7.63
CA ASP A 28 -6.54 3.91 8.43
C ASP A 28 -5.56 5.09 8.56
N ASP A 29 -6.03 6.21 9.11
CA ASP A 29 -5.21 7.42 9.28
C ASP A 29 -4.08 7.23 10.29
N GLU A 30 -4.22 6.33 11.25
CA GLU A 30 -3.24 6.07 12.28
C GLU A 30 -1.99 5.36 11.71
N ASN A 31 -2.19 4.43 10.76
CA ASN A 31 -1.13 3.60 10.22
C ASN A 31 -0.57 4.10 8.87
N LYS A 32 -1.16 5.12 8.23
CA LYS A 32 -0.77 5.53 6.86
C LYS A 32 0.71 5.87 6.70
N TYR A 33 1.34 6.54 7.65
CA TYR A 33 2.78 6.86 7.56
C TYR A 33 3.65 5.61 7.66
N LYS A 34 3.32 4.72 8.60
CA LYS A 34 4.04 3.47 8.84
C LYS A 34 3.97 2.56 7.60
N VAL A 35 2.78 2.42 7.01
CA VAL A 35 2.57 1.62 5.79
C VAL A 35 3.32 2.23 4.61
N LYS A 36 3.30 3.56 4.43
CA LYS A 36 4.09 4.23 3.36
C LYS A 36 5.58 3.95 3.49
N GLN A 37 6.15 4.11 4.68
CA GLN A 37 7.57 3.83 4.92
C GLN A 37 7.91 2.36 4.64
N ALA A 38 7.08 1.44 5.13
CA ALA A 38 7.28 0.01 4.90
C ALA A 38 7.29 -0.36 3.41
N PHE A 39 6.50 0.31 2.57
CA PHE A 39 6.57 0.13 1.12
C PHE A 39 7.84 0.68 0.48
N MET A 40 8.30 1.86 0.90
CA MET A 40 9.56 2.41 0.39
C MET A 40 10.74 1.53 0.78
N GLU A 41 10.79 1.05 2.03
CA GLU A 41 11.82 0.12 2.52
C GLU A 41 11.79 -1.23 1.81
N ALA A 42 10.59 -1.71 1.43
CA ALA A 42 10.42 -2.91 0.62
C ALA A 42 10.79 -2.72 -0.86
N GLY A 43 11.19 -1.52 -1.28
CA GLY A 43 11.66 -1.23 -2.63
C GLY A 43 10.61 -0.66 -3.58
N ALA A 44 9.49 -0.13 -3.08
CA ALA A 44 8.55 0.61 -3.92
C ALA A 44 9.24 1.85 -4.53
N ILE A 45 9.05 2.06 -5.83
CA ILE A 45 9.60 3.25 -6.54
C ILE A 45 8.90 4.53 -6.05
N ALA A 46 7.61 4.45 -5.76
CA ALA A 46 6.80 5.55 -5.24
C ALA A 46 5.57 5.00 -4.51
N VAL A 47 5.05 5.79 -3.56
CA VAL A 47 3.81 5.50 -2.85
C VAL A 47 2.93 6.74 -2.89
N TYR A 48 1.67 6.56 -3.29
CA TYR A 48 0.69 7.64 -3.41
C TYR A 48 -0.46 7.40 -2.43
N GLU A 49 -0.88 8.45 -1.75
CA GLU A 49 -2.14 8.46 -1.01
C GLU A 49 -3.22 8.99 -1.94
N ILE A 50 -4.32 8.24 -2.02
CA ILE A 50 -5.48 8.59 -2.85
C ILE A 50 -6.73 8.42 -2.02
N GLU A 51 -7.71 9.27 -2.25
CA GLU A 51 -9.04 9.15 -1.68
C GLU A 51 -9.99 8.54 -2.72
N PRO A 52 -10.96 7.71 -2.30
CA PRO A 52 -12.04 7.27 -3.19
C PRO A 52 -12.78 8.49 -3.76
N ILE A 53 -13.02 8.46 -5.07
CA ILE A 53 -13.84 9.48 -5.72
C ILE A 53 -15.31 9.11 -5.46
N ASN A 54 -16.11 10.08 -5.00
CA ASN A 54 -17.56 9.95 -4.87
C ASN A 54 -18.28 10.31 -6.17
#